data_AF-A0A396ZYV4-F1
#
_entry.id   AF-A0A396ZYV4-F1
#
_cell.length_a   1.000
_cell.length_b   1.000
_cell.length_c   1.000
_cell.angle_alpha   90.00
_cell.angle_beta   90.00
_cell.angle_gamma   90.00
#
_symmetry.space_group_name_H-M   'P 1'
#
loop_
_entity.id
_entity.type
_entity.pdbx_description
1 polymer ?
#
loop_
_entity_poly.entity_id
_entity_poly.type
_entity_poly.pdbx_seq_one_letter_code
_entity_poly.pdbx_strand_id
1 'polypeptide(L)'
;MKVLLALVALPYATGATDFNAEAKVVVDGMTIDQLIGQMTQVNINYVIKDQNAKKVVVPSKVEELANQRIGSYLNSPFSLSTAANVTGWSATEWRSAISQIQTTHKATTGHPIIYGVDSLH
;
A
#
# COMPACT_ATOMS: atom_id res chain seq x y z
N MET A 1 53.24 17.22 27.54
CA MET A 1 51.98 17.74 26.98
C MET A 1 51.01 16.58 26.85
N LYS A 2 50.08 16.41 27.80
CA LYS A 2 49.05 15.35 27.78
C LYS A 2 47.77 15.99 27.24
N VAL A 3 47.36 15.62 26.03
CA VAL A 3 46.09 16.07 25.44
C VAL A 3 44.98 15.21 26.03
N LEU A 4 44.07 15.82 26.77
CA LEU A 4 42.88 15.18 27.31
C LEU A 4 41.80 15.21 26.22
N LEU A 5 41.42 14.06 25.66
CA LEU A 5 40.24 13.96 24.80
C LEU A 5 39.00 14.03 25.70
N ALA A 6 38.23 15.11 25.59
CA ALA A 6 36.88 15.19 26.15
C ALA A 6 35.94 14.39 25.24
N LEU A 7 35.48 13.22 25.73
CA LEU A 7 34.42 12.45 25.10
C LEU A 7 33.10 13.17 25.37
N VAL A 8 32.56 13.89 24.39
CA VAL A 8 31.21 14.43 24.47
C VAL A 8 30.23 13.28 24.29
N ALA A 9 29.63 12.82 25.37
CA ALA A 9 28.51 11.89 25.31
C ALA A 9 27.31 12.64 24.71
N LEU A 10 27.02 12.40 23.43
CA LEU A 10 25.73 12.75 22.86
C LEU A 10 24.68 11.91 23.58
N PRO A 11 23.66 12.53 24.22
CA PRO A 11 22.54 11.76 24.73
C PRO A 11 21.84 11.13 23.53
N TYR A 12 21.91 9.80 23.42
CA TYR A 12 21.00 9.03 22.60
C TYR A 12 19.61 9.23 23.20
N ALA A 13 18.84 10.16 22.63
CA ALA A 13 17.42 10.26 22.91
C ALA A 13 16.76 9.03 22.29
N THR A 14 16.67 7.94 23.06
CA THR A 14 15.82 6.79 22.73
C THR A 14 14.37 7.17 23.04
N GLY A 15 13.83 8.14 22.31
CA GLY A 15 12.39 8.40 22.28
C GLY A 15 11.79 7.47 21.24
N ALA A 16 10.93 6.53 21.65
CA ALA A 16 10.11 5.79 20.69
C ALA A 16 9.30 6.80 19.87
N THR A 17 9.23 6.60 18.55
CA THR A 17 8.36 7.40 17.68
C THR A 17 6.92 7.31 18.17
N ASP A 18 6.31 8.46 18.44
CA ASP A 18 4.89 8.52 18.78
C ASP A 18 4.04 8.47 17.50
N PHE A 19 3.72 7.26 17.07
CA PHE A 19 2.88 7.05 15.89
C PHE A 19 1.46 7.63 16.03
N ASN A 20 0.95 7.82 17.26
CA ASN A 20 -0.35 8.45 17.45
C ASN A 20 -0.27 9.95 17.12
N ALA A 21 0.79 10.62 17.57
CA ALA A 21 1.05 12.02 17.23
C ALA A 21 1.26 12.19 15.72
N GLU A 22 2.03 11.31 15.07
CA GLU A 22 2.23 11.33 13.62
C GLU A 22 0.93 11.09 12.83
N ALA A 23 0.16 10.07 13.21
CA ALA A 23 -1.13 9.78 12.59
C ALA A 23 -2.10 10.95 12.73
N LYS A 24 -2.12 11.61 13.90
CA LYS A 24 -2.95 12.79 14.13
C LYS A 24 -2.58 13.94 13.18
N VAL A 25 -1.28 14.24 13.02
CA VAL A 25 -0.82 15.28 12.08
C VAL A 25 -1.26 14.97 10.65
N VAL A 26 -1.17 13.70 10.23
CA VAL A 26 -1.61 13.27 8.90
C VAL A 26 -3.12 13.42 8.72
N VAL A 27 -3.91 12.93 9.67
CA VAL A 27 -5.39 12.96 9.62
C VAL A 27 -5.93 14.39 9.71
N ASP A 28 -5.38 15.22 10.60
CA ASP A 28 -5.77 16.63 10.74
C ASP A 28 -5.49 17.44 9.46
N GLY A 29 -4.53 16.99 8.64
CA GLY A 29 -4.18 17.61 7.36
C GLY A 29 -5.04 17.16 6.16
N MET A 30 -5.96 16.21 6.35
CA MET A 30 -6.80 15.67 5.27
C MET A 30 -8.08 16.47 5.07
N THR A 31 -8.46 16.65 3.80
CA THR A 31 -9.83 17.00 3.41
C THR A 31 -10.81 15.86 3.71
N ILE A 32 -12.11 16.17 3.76
CA ILE A 32 -13.15 15.15 3.95
C ILE A 32 -13.07 14.06 2.86
N ASP A 33 -12.85 14.44 1.61
CA ASP A 33 -12.70 13.47 0.51
C ASP A 33 -11.49 12.55 0.69
N GLN A 34 -10.37 13.09 1.20
CA GLN A 34 -9.20 12.28 1.54
C GLN A 34 -9.50 11.29 2.67
N LEU A 35 -10.20 11.73 3.72
CA LEU A 35 -10.59 10.86 4.84
C LEU A 35 -11.50 9.73 4.37
N ILE A 36 -12.55 10.05 3.59
CA ILE A 36 -13.47 9.06 3.02
C ILE A 36 -12.71 8.10 2.11
N GLY A 37 -11.81 8.62 1.27
CA GLY A 37 -10.93 7.81 0.44
C GLY A 37 -10.13 6.82 1.28
N GLN A 38 -9.40 7.29 2.31
CA GLN A 38 -8.60 6.40 3.17
C GLN A 38 -9.44 5.34 3.90
N MET A 39 -10.72 5.61 4.19
CA MET A 39 -11.65 4.65 4.77
C MET A 39 -12.27 3.68 3.75
N THR A 40 -11.99 3.86 2.46
CA THR A 40 -12.55 3.05 1.37
C THR A 40 -11.61 1.90 1.02
N GLN A 41 -12.15 0.68 1.01
CA GLN A 41 -11.47 -0.52 0.56
C GLN A 41 -12.18 -1.12 -0.66
N VAL A 42 -11.43 -1.45 -1.72
CA VAL A 42 -11.98 -1.94 -2.99
C VAL A 42 -11.49 -3.36 -3.30
N ASN A 43 -12.39 -4.21 -3.78
CA ASN A 43 -12.02 -5.55 -4.24
C ASN A 43 -11.05 -5.48 -5.43
N ILE A 44 -9.96 -6.26 -5.38
CA ILE A 44 -8.92 -6.26 -6.41
C ILE A 44 -9.45 -6.54 -7.82
N ASN A 45 -10.52 -7.32 -7.96
CA ASN A 45 -11.10 -7.66 -9.25
C ASN A 45 -11.56 -6.43 -10.05
N TYR A 46 -11.76 -5.27 -9.41
CA TYR A 46 -12.04 -4.03 -10.12
C TYR A 46 -10.92 -3.65 -11.09
N VAL A 47 -9.66 -3.74 -10.63
CA VAL A 47 -8.46 -3.30 -11.36
C VAL A 47 -7.73 -4.43 -12.07
N ILE A 48 -8.30 -5.63 -12.10
CA ILE A 48 -7.72 -6.80 -12.76
C ILE A 48 -8.58 -7.20 -13.94
N LYS A 49 -7.92 -7.62 -15.02
CA LYS A 49 -8.57 -8.27 -16.17
C LYS A 49 -7.84 -9.55 -16.54
N ASP A 50 -8.54 -10.44 -17.21
CA ASP A 50 -7.92 -11.58 -17.89
C ASP A 50 -7.31 -11.12 -19.23
N GLN A 51 -6.06 -11.50 -19.48
CA GLN A 51 -5.32 -11.26 -20.72
C GLN A 51 -4.45 -12.48 -21.01
N ASN A 52 -4.68 -13.16 -22.14
CA ASN A 52 -3.93 -14.36 -22.55
C ASN A 52 -3.85 -15.43 -21.45
N ALA A 53 -5.00 -15.75 -20.83
CA ALA A 53 -5.13 -16.67 -19.70
C ALA A 53 -4.35 -16.27 -18.42
N LYS A 54 -3.91 -15.00 -18.31
CA LYS A 54 -3.28 -14.43 -17.11
C LYS A 54 -4.13 -13.32 -16.54
N LYS A 55 -4.06 -13.13 -15.23
CA LYS A 55 -4.62 -11.96 -14.54
C LYS A 55 -3.60 -10.84 -14.56
N VAL A 56 -3.99 -9.66 -15.05
CA VAL A 56 -3.12 -8.49 -15.20
C VAL A 56 -3.78 -7.24 -14.65
N VAL A 57 -2.97 -6.31 -14.14
CA VAL A 57 -3.42 -4.99 -13.67
C VAL A 57 -3.88 -4.13 -14.85
N VAL A 58 -4.96 -3.38 -14.67
CA VAL A 58 -5.48 -2.40 -15.62
C VAL A 58 -5.11 -0.99 -15.13
N PRO A 59 -4.05 -0.36 -15.67
CA PRO A 59 -3.51 0.88 -15.12
C PRO A 59 -4.53 2.02 -15.02
N SER A 60 -5.39 2.20 -16.03
CA SER A 60 -6.41 3.27 -16.02
C SER A 60 -7.42 3.13 -14.89
N LYS A 61 -7.76 1.90 -14.48
CA LYS A 61 -8.65 1.67 -13.33
C LYS A 61 -7.95 1.87 -12.00
N VAL A 62 -6.64 1.61 -11.93
CA VAL A 62 -5.83 1.97 -10.76
C VAL A 62 -5.79 3.48 -10.61
N GLU A 63 -5.54 4.20 -11.71
CA GLU A 63 -5.53 5.67 -11.75
C GLU A 63 -6.89 6.25 -11.34
N GLU A 64 -7.99 5.68 -11.84
CA GLU A 64 -9.35 6.06 -11.43
C GLU A 64 -9.51 5.99 -9.91
N LEU A 65 -9.13 4.87 -9.29
CA LEU A 65 -9.22 4.70 -7.84
C LEU A 65 -8.19 5.53 -7.05
N ALA A 66 -7.02 5.81 -7.64
CA ALA A 66 -6.04 6.73 -7.06
C ALA A 66 -6.59 8.16 -7.02
N ASN A 67 -7.30 8.60 -8.05
CA ASN A 67 -7.99 9.89 -8.05
C ASN A 67 -9.10 9.95 -6.97
N GLN A 68 -9.69 8.81 -6.61
CA GLN A 68 -10.63 8.68 -5.49
C GLN A 68 -9.95 8.50 -4.11
N ARG A 69 -8.62 8.48 -4.06
CA ARG A 69 -7.81 8.45 -2.81
C ARG A 69 -8.10 7.26 -1.91
N ILE A 70 -8.50 6.12 -2.50
CA ILE A 70 -8.87 4.94 -1.71
C ILE A 70 -7.71 4.51 -0.81
N GLY A 71 -7.99 3.96 0.37
CA GLY A 71 -6.94 3.53 1.31
C GLY A 71 -6.47 2.10 1.11
N SER A 72 -7.30 1.25 0.51
CA SER A 72 -7.02 -0.20 0.48
C SER A 72 -7.59 -0.96 -0.71
N TYR A 73 -6.87 -2.01 -1.12
CA TYR A 73 -7.43 -3.12 -1.90
C TYR A 73 -7.50 -4.39 -1.06
N LEU A 74 -8.38 -5.32 -1.41
CA LEU A 74 -8.42 -6.65 -0.81
C LEU A 74 -8.66 -7.78 -1.83
N ASN A 75 -8.51 -9.01 -1.35
CA ASN A 75 -8.75 -10.31 -2.00
C ASN A 75 -7.67 -10.80 -2.95
N SER A 76 -7.71 -12.10 -3.21
CA SER A 76 -7.01 -12.70 -4.35
C SER A 76 -7.80 -12.44 -5.63
N PRO A 77 -7.16 -12.06 -6.75
CA PRO A 77 -7.84 -11.96 -8.04
C PRO A 77 -8.30 -13.32 -8.59
N PHE A 78 -7.92 -14.41 -7.91
CA PHE A 78 -8.35 -15.78 -8.19
C PHE A 78 -9.47 -16.27 -7.25
N SER A 79 -9.93 -15.45 -6.30
CA SER A 79 -10.99 -15.81 -5.34
C SER A 79 -12.31 -16.25 -5.99
N LEU A 80 -12.58 -15.75 -7.20
CA LEU A 80 -13.75 -16.12 -8.01
C LEU A 80 -13.40 -16.98 -9.23
N SER A 81 -12.15 -17.45 -9.34
CA SER A 81 -11.69 -18.21 -10.51
C SER A 81 -12.22 -19.64 -10.47
N THR A 82 -12.84 -20.08 -11.57
CA THR A 82 -13.23 -21.49 -11.79
C THR A 82 -12.23 -22.24 -12.68
N ALA A 83 -11.12 -21.59 -13.07
CA ALA A 83 -10.13 -22.20 -13.95
C ALA A 83 -9.32 -23.28 -13.21
N ALA A 84 -9.29 -24.49 -13.77
CA ALA A 84 -8.69 -25.66 -13.11
C ALA A 84 -7.15 -25.62 -13.00
N ASN A 85 -6.48 -24.77 -13.78
CA ASN A 85 -5.03 -24.89 -14.04
C ASN A 85 -4.22 -23.71 -13.48
N VAL A 86 -4.87 -22.60 -13.12
CA VAL A 86 -4.20 -21.41 -12.56
C VAL A 86 -5.06 -20.84 -11.44
N THR A 87 -4.64 -21.11 -10.21
CA THR A 87 -5.37 -20.74 -8.99
C THR A 87 -4.72 -19.58 -8.24
N GLY A 88 -3.59 -19.05 -8.73
CA GLY A 88 -2.84 -18.01 -8.05
C GLY A 88 -1.71 -17.41 -8.88
N TRP A 89 -1.18 -16.30 -8.37
CA TRP A 89 0.09 -15.71 -8.79
C TRP A 89 1.23 -16.28 -7.93
N SER A 90 2.42 -16.38 -8.54
CA SER A 90 3.68 -16.55 -7.80
C SER A 90 3.98 -15.33 -6.93
N ALA A 91 4.90 -15.46 -5.97
CA ALA A 91 5.32 -14.34 -5.13
C ALA A 91 5.91 -13.17 -5.94
N THR A 92 6.57 -13.44 -7.07
CA THR A 92 7.10 -12.42 -7.98
C THR A 92 5.98 -11.68 -8.70
N GLU A 93 4.96 -12.39 -9.17
CA GLU A 93 3.79 -11.79 -9.82
C GLU A 93 2.97 -10.95 -8.83
N TRP A 94 2.76 -11.44 -7.61
CA TRP A 94 2.14 -10.68 -6.52
C TRP A 94 2.88 -9.36 -6.26
N ARG A 95 4.20 -9.41 -6.08
CA ARG A 95 5.01 -8.19 -5.87
C ARG A 95 4.93 -7.26 -7.08
N SER A 96 5.00 -7.78 -8.30
CA SER A 96 4.89 -6.97 -9.52
C SER A 96 3.55 -6.24 -9.62
N ALA A 97 2.44 -6.94 -9.37
CA ALA A 97 1.11 -6.35 -9.41
C ALA A 97 0.91 -5.28 -8.34
N ILE A 98 1.29 -5.58 -7.08
CA ILE A 98 1.19 -4.63 -5.97
C ILE A 98 2.10 -3.41 -6.22
N SER A 99 3.33 -3.61 -6.72
CA SER A 99 4.22 -2.50 -7.05
C SER A 99 3.63 -1.55 -8.10
N GLN A 100 3.00 -2.06 -9.16
CA GLN A 100 2.33 -1.22 -10.16
C GLN A 100 1.21 -0.36 -9.53
N ILE A 101 0.42 -0.96 -8.64
CA ILE A 101 -0.63 -0.27 -7.90
C ILE A 101 -0.04 0.82 -7.00
N GLN A 102 0.96 0.47 -6.19
CA GLN A 102 1.63 1.41 -5.28
C GLN A 102 2.27 2.57 -6.01
N THR A 103 2.95 2.31 -7.14
CA THR A 103 3.58 3.36 -7.95
C THR A 103 2.55 4.38 -8.43
N THR A 104 1.37 3.90 -8.88
CA THR A 104 0.29 4.80 -9.34
C THR A 104 -0.23 5.65 -8.19
N HIS A 105 -0.61 5.05 -7.06
CA HIS A 105 -1.12 5.79 -5.90
C HIS A 105 -0.10 6.79 -5.34
N LYS A 106 1.17 6.39 -5.19
CA LYS A 106 2.22 7.32 -4.74
C LYS A 106 2.42 8.50 -5.70
N ALA A 107 2.32 8.28 -7.00
CA ALA A 107 2.43 9.35 -7.99
C ALA A 107 1.21 10.29 -7.98
N THR A 108 0.00 9.78 -7.75
CA THR A 108 -1.25 10.55 -7.80
C THR A 108 -1.56 11.29 -6.49
N THR A 109 -1.39 10.64 -5.33
CA THR A 109 -1.88 11.15 -4.05
C THR A 109 -0.80 11.23 -2.97
N GLY A 110 0.36 10.61 -3.20
CA GLY A 110 1.49 10.60 -2.25
C GLY A 110 1.34 9.59 -1.10
N HIS A 111 0.17 8.96 -0.90
CA HIS A 111 -0.01 7.96 0.15
C HIS A 111 0.22 6.53 -0.39
N PRO A 112 0.81 5.63 0.43
CA PRO A 112 0.80 4.21 0.12
C PRO A 112 -0.61 3.63 0.25
N ILE A 113 -0.78 2.42 -0.27
CA ILE A 113 -2.01 1.62 -0.11
C ILE A 113 -1.77 0.45 0.82
N ILE A 114 -2.77 0.07 1.61
CA ILE A 114 -2.80 -1.20 2.33
C ILE A 114 -3.43 -2.28 1.43
N TYR A 115 -2.75 -3.41 1.25
CA TYR A 115 -3.29 -4.55 0.50
C TYR A 115 -3.65 -5.69 1.46
N GLY A 116 -4.94 -6.03 1.53
CA GLY A 116 -5.45 -7.14 2.33
C GLY A 116 -5.53 -8.45 1.55
N VAL A 117 -5.18 -9.57 2.20
CA VAL A 117 -5.34 -10.92 1.64
C VAL A 117 -5.85 -11.87 2.72
N ASP A 118 -6.82 -12.71 2.37
CA ASP A 118 -7.31 -13.78 3.25
C ASP A 118 -6.30 -14.93 3.29
N SER A 119 -5.25 -14.77 4.10
CA SER A 119 -4.24 -15.80 4.37
C SER A 119 -4.65 -16.61 5.60
N LEU A 120 -5.62 -17.51 5.42
CA LEU A 120 -6.26 -18.22 6.54
C LEU A 120 -5.49 -19.45 7.05
N HIS A 121 -4.57 -20.02 6.25
CA HIS A 121 -3.72 -21.16 6.58
C HIS A 121 -2.46 -21.18 5.71
#